data_AF-A0A942DNC2-F1
#
_entry.id   AF-A0A942DNC2-F1
#
_cell.length_a   1.000
_cell.length_b   1.000
_cell.length_c   1.000
_cell.angle_alpha   90.00
_cell.angle_beta   90.00
_cell.angle_gamma   90.00
#
_symmetry.space_group_name_H-M   'P 1'
#
loop_
_entity.id
_entity.type
_entity.pdbx_description
1 polymer ?
#
loop_
_entity_poly.entity_id
_entity_poly.type
_entity_poly.pdbx_seq_one_letter_code
_entity_poly.pdbx_strand_id
1 'polypeptide(L)'
;MLKSLLVSAALMLSLPALADDHGHTHTPNVCSAKNPDVCAHLGLYGALKSSVANQFIVDIMTPNAAPFQNLKVVLWMPDMGHGSSPVTMQDIGNNHYLVTDAWFIMPGQWTVKLNFDFGGENLDIEIPLEIAE
;
A
#
# COMPACT_ATOMS: atom_id res chain seq x y z
N MET A 1 -2.19 -61.08 -5.96
CA MET A 1 -1.58 -60.44 -4.77
C MET A 1 -1.18 -59.03 -5.17
N LEU A 2 -1.96 -58.03 -4.73
CA LEU A 2 -1.87 -56.63 -5.16
C LEU A 2 -0.83 -55.92 -4.28
N LYS A 3 0.27 -55.44 -4.87
CA LYS A 3 1.29 -54.65 -4.16
C LYS A 3 0.94 -53.17 -4.27
N SER A 4 0.44 -52.60 -3.18
CA SER A 4 0.28 -51.16 -3.03
C SER A 4 1.66 -50.49 -2.90
N LEU A 5 1.98 -49.58 -3.83
CA LEU A 5 3.07 -48.62 -3.67
C LEU A 5 2.46 -47.32 -3.11
N LEU A 6 2.83 -46.96 -1.88
CA LEU A 6 2.56 -45.65 -1.30
C LEU A 6 3.65 -44.69 -1.77
N VAL A 7 3.27 -43.66 -2.53
CA VAL A 7 4.15 -42.53 -2.87
C VAL A 7 3.82 -41.40 -1.90
N SER A 8 4.70 -41.15 -0.93
CA SER A 8 4.61 -39.97 -0.07
C SER A 8 5.25 -38.77 -0.77
N ALA A 9 4.43 -37.83 -1.22
CA ALA A 9 4.88 -36.53 -1.70
C ALA A 9 5.11 -35.60 -0.49
N ALA A 10 6.37 -35.35 -0.13
CA ALA A 10 6.74 -34.35 0.85
C ALA A 10 6.67 -32.96 0.19
N LEU A 11 5.61 -32.21 0.50
CA LEU A 11 5.43 -30.83 0.07
C LEU A 11 6.32 -29.93 0.94
N MET A 12 7.50 -29.55 0.43
CA MET A 12 8.34 -28.54 1.08
C MET A 12 7.68 -27.17 0.87
N LEU A 13 7.00 -26.68 1.91
CA LEU A 13 6.57 -25.29 2.01
C LEU A 13 7.81 -24.42 2.24
N SER A 14 8.35 -23.85 1.17
CA SER A 14 9.32 -22.75 1.27
C SER A 14 8.58 -21.50 1.73
N LEU A 15 8.72 -21.15 3.01
CA LEU A 15 8.35 -19.83 3.51
C LEU A 15 9.33 -18.80 2.91
N PRO A 16 8.85 -17.72 2.28
CA PRO A 16 9.74 -16.60 1.96
C PRO A 16 10.17 -15.95 3.29
N ALA A 17 11.47 -15.95 3.55
CA ALA A 17 12.05 -15.16 4.61
C ALA A 17 11.84 -13.68 4.27
N LEU A 18 11.06 -12.97 5.08
CA LEU A 18 11.01 -11.51 5.05
C LEU A 18 12.34 -11.03 5.67
N ALA A 19 13.22 -10.50 4.82
CA ALA A 19 14.44 -9.84 5.28
C ALA A 19 14.03 -8.57 6.03
N ASP A 20 14.46 -8.49 7.29
CA ASP A 20 14.31 -7.34 8.17
C ASP A 20 15.38 -6.30 7.81
N ASP A 21 15.10 -5.48 6.80
CA ASP A 21 15.97 -4.39 6.38
C ASP A 21 15.80 -3.20 7.34
N HIS A 22 16.86 -2.93 8.10
CA HIS A 22 16.90 -1.81 9.04
C HIS A 22 17.04 -0.50 8.26
N GLY A 23 15.92 0.01 7.73
CA GLY A 23 15.84 1.35 7.15
C GLY A 23 14.89 1.42 5.97
N HIS A 24 13.62 1.68 6.28
CA HIS A 24 12.52 1.91 5.33
C HIS A 24 11.97 0.67 4.63
N THR A 25 10.80 0.22 5.07
CA THR A 25 10.04 -0.84 4.42
C THR A 25 9.06 -0.24 3.42
N HIS A 26 8.86 -0.88 2.27
CA HIS A 26 7.89 -0.46 1.28
C HIS A 26 6.72 -1.44 1.22
N THR A 27 5.51 -0.95 0.96
CA THR A 27 4.42 -1.84 0.53
C THR A 27 4.73 -2.37 -0.87
N PRO A 28 4.11 -3.48 -1.30
CA PRO A 28 4.12 -3.88 -2.70
C PRO A 28 3.59 -2.75 -3.61
N ASN A 29 4.05 -2.74 -4.87
CA ASN A 29 3.50 -1.87 -5.89
C ASN A 29 2.06 -2.31 -6.24
N VAL A 30 1.15 -1.35 -6.26
CA VAL A 30 -0.23 -1.53 -6.73
C VAL A 30 -0.46 -0.60 -7.92
N CYS A 31 -0.97 -1.13 -9.02
CA CYS A 31 -1.16 -0.38 -10.26
C CYS A 31 -2.62 0.00 -10.48
N SER A 32 -2.83 1.13 -11.14
CA SER A 32 -4.17 1.57 -11.53
C SER A 32 -4.79 0.57 -12.49
N ALA A 33 -6.05 0.20 -12.23
CA ALA A 33 -6.81 -0.67 -13.12
C ALA A 33 -7.11 0.01 -14.48
N LYS A 34 -7.18 1.34 -14.50
CA LYS A 34 -7.43 2.14 -15.71
C LYS A 34 -6.16 2.33 -16.55
N ASN A 35 -5.01 2.43 -15.88
CA ASN A 35 -3.72 2.57 -16.54
C ASN A 35 -2.64 1.75 -15.80
N PRO A 36 -2.34 0.52 -16.25
CA PRO A 36 -1.44 -0.39 -15.55
C PRO A 36 0.04 0.04 -15.57
N ASP A 37 0.40 1.04 -16.38
CA ASP A 37 1.74 1.63 -16.38
C ASP A 37 1.92 2.69 -15.26
N VAL A 38 0.82 3.04 -14.56
CA VAL A 38 0.84 3.93 -13.40
C VAL A 38 0.62 3.11 -12.14
N CYS A 39 1.63 3.10 -11.27
CA CYS A 39 1.60 2.34 -10.02
C CYS A 39 1.93 3.23 -8.82
N ALA A 40 1.66 2.74 -7.62
CA ALA A 40 2.09 3.39 -6.40
C ALA A 40 2.44 2.37 -5.32
N HIS A 41 3.25 2.80 -4.35
CA HIS A 41 3.47 2.10 -3.10
C HIS A 41 3.66 3.11 -1.96
N LEU A 42 3.68 2.62 -0.71
CA LEU A 42 3.99 3.44 0.45
C LEU A 42 5.40 3.14 0.96
N GLY A 43 6.20 4.18 1.17
CA GLY A 43 7.43 4.11 1.94
C GLY A 43 7.13 4.33 3.42
N LEU A 44 7.48 3.36 4.27
CA LEU A 44 7.15 3.35 5.69
C LEU A 44 8.39 3.65 6.54
N TYR A 45 8.24 4.50 7.54
CA TYR A 45 9.28 4.78 8.54
C TYR A 45 9.34 3.75 9.68
N GLY A 46 8.37 2.83 9.69
CA GLY A 46 8.18 1.78 10.69
C GLY A 46 6.79 1.18 10.56
N ALA A 47 6.46 0.23 11.43
CA ALA A 47 5.12 -0.33 11.49
C ALA A 47 4.08 0.75 11.81
N LEU A 48 3.01 0.78 11.00
CA LEU A 48 1.87 1.66 11.24
C LEU A 48 1.04 1.12 12.40
N LYS A 49 0.55 2.02 13.25
CA LYS A 49 -0.20 1.68 14.46
C LYS A 49 -1.54 2.37 14.52
N SER A 50 -2.47 1.73 15.21
CA SER A 50 -3.79 2.30 15.46
C SER A 50 -3.72 3.41 16.53
N SER A 51 -4.72 4.28 16.57
CA SER A 51 -4.93 5.28 17.63
C SER A 51 -3.78 6.26 17.86
N VAL A 52 -2.87 6.38 16.90
CA VAL A 52 -1.77 7.36 16.88
C VAL A 52 -1.66 8.01 15.50
N ALA A 53 -1.07 9.20 15.44
CA ALA A 53 -0.70 9.81 14.19
C ALA A 53 0.45 9.02 13.55
N ASN A 54 0.25 8.59 12.31
CA ASN A 54 1.28 7.93 11.51
C ASN A 54 1.82 8.87 10.43
N GLN A 55 2.96 8.48 9.88
CA GLN A 55 3.56 9.10 8.71
C GLN A 55 4.05 8.05 7.73
N PHE A 56 3.94 8.34 6.44
CA PHE A 56 4.47 7.52 5.35
C PHE A 56 4.66 8.37 4.10
N ILE A 57 5.46 7.88 3.15
CA ILE A 57 5.60 8.48 1.83
C ILE A 57 4.66 7.74 0.88
N VAL A 58 3.90 8.48 0.08
CA VAL A 58 3.26 7.95 -1.14
C VAL A 58 4.24 8.16 -2.29
N ASP A 59 4.62 7.08 -2.97
CA ASP A 59 5.40 7.12 -4.21
C ASP A 59 4.50 6.74 -5.39
N ILE A 60 4.33 7.64 -6.36
CA ILE A 60 3.56 7.41 -7.58
C ILE A 60 4.50 7.28 -8.77
N MET A 61 4.60 6.06 -9.28
CA MET A 61 5.37 5.71 -10.46
C MET A 61 4.53 5.97 -11.71
N THR A 62 4.88 7.00 -12.47
CA THR A 62 4.29 7.29 -13.78
C THR A 62 5.28 6.99 -14.91
N PRO A 63 4.80 6.71 -16.14
CA PRO A 63 5.67 6.55 -17.30
C PRO A 63 6.61 7.76 -17.47
N ASN A 64 7.92 7.49 -17.58
CA ASN A 64 8.96 8.52 -17.73
C ASN A 64 8.94 9.61 -16.63
N ALA A 65 8.46 9.30 -15.43
CA ALA A 65 8.27 10.26 -14.35
C ALA A 65 7.43 11.50 -14.75
N ALA A 66 6.46 11.30 -15.65
CA ALA A 66 5.54 12.35 -16.06
C ALA A 66 4.71 12.88 -14.86
N PRO A 67 4.43 14.19 -14.80
CA PRO A 67 3.71 14.78 -13.69
C PRO A 67 2.23 14.35 -13.68
N PHE A 68 1.65 14.29 -12.49
CA PHE A 68 0.20 14.17 -12.25
C PHE A 68 -0.28 15.37 -11.41
N GLN A 69 -1.59 15.49 -11.22
CA GLN A 69 -2.21 16.61 -10.50
C GLN A 69 -3.30 16.14 -9.54
N ASN A 70 -3.70 17.03 -8.62
CA ASN A 70 -4.89 16.87 -7.78
C ASN A 70 -4.91 15.60 -6.91
N LEU A 71 -3.75 15.15 -6.41
CA LEU A 71 -3.68 14.00 -5.53
C LEU A 71 -4.51 14.20 -4.27
N LYS A 72 -5.31 13.18 -3.97
CA LYS A 72 -6.06 12.99 -2.72
C LYS A 72 -5.70 11.65 -2.13
N VAL A 73 -5.52 11.65 -0.82
CA VAL A 73 -5.25 10.45 -0.02
C VAL A 73 -6.41 10.28 0.96
N VAL A 74 -7.01 9.10 0.98
CA VAL A 74 -8.09 8.72 1.91
C VAL A 74 -7.69 7.42 2.60
N LEU A 75 -7.81 7.38 3.93
CA LEU A 75 -7.65 6.16 4.70
C LEU A 75 -9.04 5.51 4.83
N TRP A 76 -9.20 4.29 4.38
CA TRP A 76 -10.50 3.61 4.33
C TRP A 76 -10.44 2.27 5.04
N MET A 77 -11.48 1.95 5.82
CA MET A 77 -11.63 0.65 6.48
C MET A 77 -12.85 -0.05 5.87
N PRO A 78 -12.65 -1.00 4.93
CA PRO A 78 -13.74 -1.63 4.20
C PRO A 78 -14.82 -2.25 5.10
N ASP A 79 -14.40 -2.97 6.14
CA ASP A 79 -15.29 -3.71 7.04
C ASP A 79 -16.21 -2.81 7.88
N MET A 80 -15.82 -1.54 8.06
CA MET A 80 -16.60 -0.55 8.81
C MET A 80 -17.42 0.36 7.90
N GLY A 81 -17.22 0.28 6.58
CA GLY A 81 -17.91 1.14 5.61
C GLY A 81 -17.61 2.63 5.77
N HIS A 82 -16.53 2.98 6.47
CA HIS A 82 -16.05 4.35 6.63
C HIS A 82 -14.52 4.38 6.75
N GLY A 83 -13.96 5.58 6.85
CA GLY A 83 -12.52 5.80 6.90
C GLY A 83 -12.13 6.94 7.85
N SER A 84 -10.90 7.41 7.71
CA SER A 84 -10.42 8.62 8.38
C SER A 84 -9.87 9.61 7.35
N SER A 85 -10.18 10.88 7.58
CA SER A 85 -9.79 12.02 6.75
C SER A 85 -10.05 13.32 7.51
N PRO A 86 -9.35 14.42 7.20
CA PRO A 86 -8.27 14.54 6.22
C PRO A 86 -6.91 14.05 6.76
N VAL A 87 -5.97 13.79 5.86
CA VAL A 87 -4.53 13.69 6.17
C VAL A 87 -3.83 14.99 5.75
N THR A 88 -2.64 15.24 6.29
CA THR A 88 -1.77 16.32 5.84
C THR A 88 -0.83 15.78 4.76
N MET A 89 -0.67 16.52 3.65
CA MET A 89 0.22 16.12 2.54
C MET A 89 1.23 17.22 2.24
N GLN A 90 2.49 16.82 2.07
CA GLN A 90 3.58 17.67 1.61
C GLN A 90 4.23 17.04 0.38
N ASP A 91 4.24 17.75 -0.75
CA ASP A 91 5.04 17.37 -1.92
C ASP A 91 6.53 17.51 -1.58
N ILE A 92 7.27 16.41 -1.70
CA ILE A 92 8.71 16.35 -1.45
C ILE A 92 9.51 16.11 -2.73
N GLY A 93 8.87 16.23 -3.90
CA GLY A 93 9.46 16.14 -5.23
C GLY A 93 9.44 14.73 -5.82
N ASN A 94 9.71 14.61 -7.12
CA ASN A 94 9.83 13.33 -7.84
C ASN A 94 8.65 12.37 -7.62
N ASN A 95 7.41 12.91 -7.61
CA ASN A 95 6.18 12.14 -7.36
C ASN A 95 6.09 11.51 -5.96
N HIS A 96 6.88 12.01 -5.01
CA HIS A 96 6.83 11.61 -3.60
C HIS A 96 6.06 12.62 -2.77
N TYR A 97 5.12 12.13 -1.97
CA TYR A 97 4.32 12.94 -1.05
C TYR A 97 4.48 12.40 0.36
N LEU A 98 5.01 13.22 1.27
CA LEU A 98 4.99 12.92 2.68
C LEU A 98 3.56 13.12 3.19
N VAL A 99 2.98 12.04 3.70
CA VAL A 99 1.68 12.03 4.36
C VAL A 99 1.90 11.99 5.86
N THR A 100 1.31 12.95 6.59
CA THR A 100 1.32 13.02 8.05
C THR A 100 -0.10 13.15 8.57
N ASP A 101 -0.26 13.05 9.90
CA ASP A 101 -1.57 13.02 10.56
C ASP A 101 -2.47 11.91 9.99
N ALA A 102 -1.86 10.78 9.63
CA ALA A 102 -2.57 9.60 9.18
C ALA A 102 -3.05 8.79 10.39
N TRP A 103 -4.32 8.94 10.75
CA TRP A 103 -4.92 8.29 11.91
C TRP A 103 -5.70 7.05 11.52
N PHE A 104 -5.16 5.87 11.77
CA PHE A 104 -5.91 4.61 11.70
C PHE A 104 -6.59 4.40 13.05
N ILE A 105 -7.91 4.55 13.11
CA ILE A 105 -8.64 4.67 14.40
C ILE A 105 -8.69 3.35 15.18
N MET A 106 -8.54 2.22 14.50
CA MET A 106 -8.56 0.88 15.09
C MET A 106 -7.67 -0.08 14.28
N PRO A 107 -7.16 -1.16 14.89
CA PRO A 107 -6.40 -2.18 14.17
C PRO A 107 -7.27 -2.93 13.16
N GLY A 108 -6.60 -3.62 12.24
CA GLY A 108 -7.21 -4.47 11.21
C GLY A 108 -6.92 -3.99 9.79
N GLN A 109 -7.78 -4.43 8.86
CA GLN A 109 -7.57 -4.20 7.44
C GLN A 109 -7.99 -2.79 7.03
N TRP A 110 -7.03 -2.05 6.49
CA TRP A 110 -7.23 -0.72 5.93
C TRP A 110 -6.81 -0.66 4.47
N THR A 111 -7.18 0.43 3.82
CA THR A 111 -6.80 0.75 2.45
C THR A 111 -6.43 2.21 2.37
N VAL A 112 -5.24 2.51 1.86
CA VAL A 112 -4.89 3.87 1.45
C VAL A 112 -5.36 4.04 0.00
N LYS A 113 -6.38 4.87 -0.19
CA LYS A 113 -6.92 5.19 -1.50
C LYS A 113 -6.26 6.45 -2.03
N LEU A 114 -5.67 6.34 -3.21
CA LEU A 114 -5.07 7.43 -3.95
C LEU A 114 -6.00 7.77 -5.12
N ASN A 115 -6.36 9.04 -5.25
CA ASN A 115 -7.11 9.56 -6.40
C ASN A 115 -6.35 10.77 -6.98
N PHE A 116 -6.07 10.77 -8.27
CA PHE A 116 -5.29 11.83 -8.92
C PHE A 116 -5.55 11.87 -10.42
N ASP A 117 -5.22 12.99 -11.06
CA ASP A 117 -5.37 13.18 -12.50
C ASP A 117 -4.05 12.95 -13.23
N PHE A 118 -4.05 12.08 -14.23
CA PHE A 118 -2.89 11.77 -15.07
C PHE A 118 -3.31 11.58 -16.52
N GLY A 119 -2.62 12.24 -17.46
CA GLY A 119 -2.89 12.10 -18.89
C GLY A 119 -4.32 12.49 -19.32
N GLY A 120 -5.02 13.31 -18.53
CA GLY A 120 -6.41 13.71 -18.78
C GLY A 120 -7.45 12.72 -18.24
N GLU A 121 -7.03 11.67 -17.53
CA GLU A 121 -7.90 10.71 -16.85
C GLU A 121 -7.74 10.81 -15.33
N ASN A 122 -8.83 10.61 -14.59
CA ASN A 122 -8.80 10.47 -13.15
C ASN A 122 -8.55 8.99 -12.79
N LEU A 123 -7.40 8.74 -12.16
CA LEU A 123 -6.92 7.42 -11.77
C LEU A 123 -7.14 7.16 -10.28
N ASP A 124 -7.31 5.88 -9.95
CA ASP A 124 -7.50 5.39 -8.60
C ASP A 124 -6.54 4.23 -8.33
N ILE A 125 -5.87 4.26 -7.17
CA ILE A 125 -5.03 3.16 -6.68
C ILE A 125 -5.40 2.88 -5.22
N GLU A 126 -5.66 1.61 -4.90
CA GLU A 126 -6.05 1.17 -3.57
C GLU A 126 -4.95 0.28 -2.98
N ILE A 127 -4.20 0.79 -2.01
CA ILE A 127 -3.09 0.07 -1.38
C ILE A 127 -3.61 -0.57 -0.08
N PRO A 128 -3.74 -1.91 -0.02
CA PRO A 128 -4.19 -2.59 1.19
C PRO A 128 -3.09 -2.56 2.26
N LEU A 129 -3.51 -2.38 3.51
CA LEU A 129 -2.65 -2.40 4.70
C LEU A 129 -3.28 -3.23 5.79
N GLU A 130 -2.45 -3.83 6.63
CA GLU A 130 -2.85 -4.36 7.92
C GLU A 130 -2.25 -3.46 9.01
N ILE A 131 -3.11 -2.92 9.88
CA ILE A 131 -2.71 -2.00 10.94
C ILE A 131 -2.73 -2.73 12.27
N ALA A 132 -1.60 -2.70 12.98
CA ALA A 132 -1.47 -3.26 14.30
C ALA A 132 -1.99 -2.31 15.39
N GLU A 133 -2.09 -2.80 16.63
CA GLU A 133 -2.41 -1.98 17.80
C GLU A 133 -1.43 -0.82 18.00
#